data_AF-A0A7S1S2I5-F1
#
_entry.id   AF-A0A7S1S2I5-F1
#
_cell.length_a   1.000
_cell.length_b   1.000
_cell.length_c   1.000
_cell.angle_alpha   90.00
_cell.angle_beta   90.00
_cell.angle_gamma   90.00
#
_symmetry.space_group_name_H-M   'P 1'
#
loop_
_entity.id
_entity.type
_entity.pdbx_description
1 polymer ?
#
loop_
_entity_poly.entity_id
_entity_poly.type
_entity_poly.pdbx_seq_one_letter_code
_entity_poly.pdbx_strand_id
1 'polypeptide(L)'
;SYNKVNGTHACENSGLLNRDLKGVMGFNGFVMSDWGATHSTKAVTTGLDQDMPGGGVMGDKLFLATQLMVKYPVATDEAVVRILSVIYKLGLDKSSGCKPPKCLGAMMTSVRSKDHTELAARAARRSI
;
A
#
# COMPACT_ATOMS: atom_id res chain seq x y z
N SER A 1 1.98 8.17 5.64
CA SER A 1 1.06 9.06 6.36
C SER A 1 0.91 10.38 5.60
N TYR A 2 -0.08 11.20 5.96
CA TYR A 2 -0.34 12.50 5.31
C TYR A 2 0.66 13.60 5.69
N ASN A 3 1.18 13.57 6.90
CA ASN A 3 1.99 14.65 7.44
C ASN A 3 3.34 14.79 6.74
N LYS A 4 3.92 15.98 6.88
CA LYS A 4 5.32 16.23 6.57
C LYS A 4 6.20 15.83 7.74
N VAL A 5 7.43 15.44 7.43
CA VAL A 5 8.52 15.26 8.38
C VAL A 5 9.69 16.07 7.86
N ASN A 6 10.16 17.03 8.65
CA ASN A 6 11.21 17.99 8.26
C ASN A 6 10.91 18.69 6.92
N GLY A 7 9.64 19.07 6.69
CA GLY A 7 9.20 19.81 5.50
C GLY A 7 8.86 18.97 4.27
N THR A 8 9.17 17.67 4.25
CA THR A 8 8.85 16.77 3.13
C THR A 8 7.71 15.82 3.49
N HIS A 9 6.74 15.62 2.59
CA HIS A 9 5.63 14.68 2.81
C HIS A 9 6.17 13.27 3.06
N ALA A 10 5.63 12.57 4.07
CA ALA A 10 6.16 11.28 4.48
C ALA A 10 6.14 10.24 3.34
N CYS A 11 5.16 10.30 2.44
CA CYS A 11 5.06 9.42 1.27
C CYS A 11 6.09 9.72 0.16
N GLU A 12 6.82 10.85 0.22
CA GLU A 12 7.85 11.22 -0.76
C GLU A 12 9.21 11.51 -0.10
N ASN A 13 9.39 11.07 1.15
CA ASN A 13 10.58 11.33 1.93
C ASN A 13 11.58 10.18 1.81
N SER A 14 12.57 10.32 0.91
CA SER A 14 13.62 9.31 0.69
C SER A 14 14.44 9.00 1.96
N GLY A 15 14.62 9.97 2.85
CA GLY A 15 15.28 9.73 4.14
C GLY A 15 14.52 8.75 5.01
N LEU A 16 13.18 8.88 5.06
CA LEU A 16 12.34 7.96 5.82
C LEU A 16 12.15 6.62 5.12
N LEU A 17 11.79 6.64 3.83
CA LEU A 17 11.37 5.43 3.13
C LEU A 17 12.56 4.60 2.64
N ASN A 18 13.50 5.21 1.93
CA ASN A 18 14.64 4.48 1.36
C ASN A 18 15.74 4.24 2.41
N ARG A 19 16.18 5.28 3.11
CA ARG A 19 17.27 5.14 4.08
C ARG A 19 16.81 4.42 5.35
N ASP A 20 15.81 4.95 6.06
CA ASP A 20 15.47 4.41 7.39
C ASP A 20 14.66 3.11 7.30
N LEU A 21 13.54 3.10 6.57
CA LEU A 21 12.64 1.95 6.51
C LEU A 21 13.24 0.79 5.69
N LYS A 22 13.58 1.02 4.42
CA LYS A 22 14.09 -0.04 3.53
C LYS A 22 15.55 -0.39 3.84
N GLY A 23 16.38 0.61 4.14
CA GLY A 23 17.80 0.41 4.46
C GLY A 23 18.03 -0.06 5.91
N VAL A 24 17.88 0.84 6.88
CA VAL A 24 18.24 0.57 8.29
C VAL A 24 17.37 -0.50 8.93
N MET A 25 16.05 -0.44 8.74
CA MET A 25 15.12 -1.42 9.32
C MET A 25 15.01 -2.71 8.47
N GLY A 26 15.58 -2.72 7.26
CA GLY A 26 15.55 -3.88 6.37
C GLY A 26 14.15 -4.28 5.91
N PHE A 27 13.24 -3.31 5.76
CA PHE A 27 11.88 -3.61 5.30
C PHE A 27 11.86 -4.07 3.84
N ASN A 28 11.49 -5.33 3.64
CA ASN A 28 11.46 -6.01 2.33
C ASN A 28 10.04 -6.14 1.74
N GLY A 29 9.06 -5.38 2.25
CA GLY A 29 7.72 -5.28 1.69
C GLY A 29 7.59 -4.12 0.70
N PHE A 30 6.35 -3.69 0.44
CA PHE A 30 6.07 -2.50 -0.36
C PHE A 30 5.42 -1.41 0.51
N VAL A 31 5.63 -0.14 0.14
CA VAL A 31 5.05 1.03 0.79
C VAL A 31 3.85 1.50 -0.01
N MET A 32 2.68 1.50 0.62
CA MET A 32 1.43 2.02 0.08
C MET A 32 1.18 3.43 0.62
N SER A 33 0.70 4.33 -0.25
CA SER A 33 0.27 5.66 0.19
C SER A 33 -0.98 5.54 1.06
N ASP A 34 -1.19 6.53 1.91
CA ASP A 34 -2.54 6.78 2.40
C ASP A 34 -3.38 7.38 1.27
N TRP A 35 -4.71 7.39 1.42
CA TRP A 35 -5.64 7.74 0.35
C TRP A 35 -5.53 9.22 -0.03
N GLY A 36 -4.96 9.50 -1.20
CA GLY A 36 -4.75 10.88 -1.67
C GLY A 36 -3.55 11.58 -1.03
N ALA A 37 -2.63 10.83 -0.40
CA ALA A 37 -1.44 11.40 0.21
C ALA A 37 -0.31 11.73 -0.78
N THR A 38 -0.35 11.18 -2.00
CA THR A 38 0.73 11.35 -2.99
C THR A 38 0.63 12.72 -3.66
N HIS A 39 1.77 13.39 -3.85
CA HIS A 39 1.82 14.77 -4.36
C HIS A 39 2.59 14.91 -5.68
N SER A 40 3.34 13.90 -6.09
CA SER A 40 4.10 13.90 -7.34
C SER A 40 4.45 12.49 -7.84
N THR A 41 4.75 12.39 -9.14
CA THR A 41 5.31 11.16 -9.75
C THR A 41 6.68 10.79 -9.21
N LYS A 42 7.41 11.74 -8.58
CA LYS A 42 8.74 11.49 -8.01
C LYS A 42 8.66 10.59 -6.76
N ALA A 43 7.50 10.46 -6.14
CA ALA A 43 7.29 9.61 -4.98
C ALA A 43 7.84 8.17 -5.17
N VAL A 44 7.73 7.63 -6.40
CA VAL A 44 8.25 6.30 -6.76
C VAL A 44 9.76 6.18 -6.56
N THR A 45 10.53 7.23 -6.84
CA THR A 45 11.99 7.21 -6.67
C THR A 45 12.41 7.48 -5.22
N THR A 46 11.49 7.99 -4.41
CA THR A 46 11.72 8.30 -2.99
C THR A 46 11.23 7.19 -2.05
N GLY A 47 10.80 6.05 -2.59
CA GLY A 47 10.51 4.85 -1.82
C GLY A 47 9.04 4.49 -1.69
N LEU A 48 8.12 5.24 -2.32
CA LEU A 48 6.71 4.85 -2.43
C LEU A 48 6.56 3.79 -3.52
N ASP A 49 5.86 2.68 -3.25
CA ASP A 49 5.70 1.60 -4.21
C ASP A 49 4.29 1.55 -4.82
N GLN A 50 3.27 1.99 -4.07
CA GLN A 50 1.87 1.98 -4.50
C GLN A 50 1.15 3.27 -4.11
N ASP A 51 0.48 3.89 -5.08
CA ASP A 51 -0.43 5.02 -4.87
C ASP A 51 -1.88 4.53 -4.71
N MET A 52 -2.57 5.07 -3.72
CA MET A 52 -3.96 4.80 -3.39
C MET A 52 -4.75 6.10 -3.21
N PRO A 53 -6.03 6.14 -3.63
CA PRO A 53 -6.78 5.08 -4.31
C PRO A 53 -6.40 4.87 -5.79
N GLY A 54 -5.42 5.64 -6.30
CA GLY A 54 -5.17 5.80 -7.72
C GLY A 54 -6.21 6.71 -8.40
N GLY A 55 -5.97 7.03 -9.67
CA GLY A 55 -6.94 7.59 -10.61
C GLY A 55 -8.04 8.53 -10.09
N GLY A 56 -7.76 9.83 -9.96
CA GLY A 56 -8.73 10.88 -10.29
C GLY A 56 -9.85 11.19 -9.29
N VAL A 57 -10.19 10.30 -8.35
CA VAL A 57 -11.34 10.56 -7.43
C VAL A 57 -11.07 11.75 -6.49
N MET A 58 -9.79 12.14 -6.33
CA MET A 58 -9.34 13.31 -5.56
C MET A 58 -8.30 14.19 -6.30
N GLY A 59 -7.95 13.90 -7.56
CA GLY A 59 -6.89 14.62 -8.30
C GLY A 59 -6.00 13.73 -9.18
N ASP A 60 -4.99 14.36 -9.81
CA ASP A 60 -4.16 13.85 -10.92
C ASP A 60 -3.75 12.37 -10.88
N LYS A 61 -3.66 11.76 -12.05
CA LYS A 61 -3.22 10.35 -12.23
C LYS A 61 -1.69 10.23 -12.10
N LEU A 62 -1.17 10.38 -10.88
CA LEU A 62 0.27 10.45 -10.64
C LEU A 62 1.02 9.13 -10.90
N PHE A 63 0.38 7.98 -10.65
CA PHE A 63 1.00 6.66 -10.75
C PHE A 63 0.49 5.87 -11.96
N LEU A 64 0.37 6.52 -13.12
CA LEU A 64 0.13 5.81 -14.38
C LEU A 64 1.36 5.01 -14.78
N ALA A 65 1.21 3.69 -14.94
CA ALA A 65 2.30 2.80 -15.34
C ALA A 65 2.99 3.28 -16.64
N THR A 66 2.23 3.74 -17.63
CA THR A 66 2.78 4.27 -18.89
C THR A 66 3.66 5.49 -18.69
N GLN A 67 3.35 6.35 -17.70
CA GLN A 67 4.15 7.53 -17.39
C GLN A 67 5.37 7.17 -16.55
N LEU A 68 5.17 6.34 -15.52
CA LEU A 68 6.23 5.97 -14.59
C LEU A 68 7.31 5.10 -15.26
N MET A 69 6.91 4.15 -16.12
CA MET A 69 7.88 3.30 -16.83
C MET A 69 8.74 4.09 -17.83
N VAL A 70 8.23 5.19 -18.39
CA VAL A 70 9.02 6.07 -19.26
C VAL A 70 9.98 6.93 -18.43
N LYS A 71 9.51 7.47 -17.30
CA LYS A 71 10.26 8.47 -16.53
C LYS A 71 11.23 7.86 -15.50
N TYR A 72 10.84 6.74 -14.90
CA TYR A 72 11.49 6.10 -13.76
C TYR A 72 11.44 4.56 -13.87
N PRO A 73 11.93 3.94 -14.96
CA PRO A 73 11.78 2.50 -15.22
C PRO A 73 12.30 1.63 -14.07
N VAL A 74 13.53 1.88 -13.61
CA VAL A 74 14.17 1.07 -12.55
C VAL A 74 13.38 1.14 -11.24
N ALA A 75 13.04 2.34 -10.77
CA ALA A 75 12.29 2.51 -9.53
C ALA A 75 10.88 1.89 -9.62
N THR A 76 10.26 1.96 -10.80
CA THR A 76 8.94 1.38 -11.04
C THR A 76 9.00 -0.15 -11.03
N ASP A 77 9.99 -0.75 -11.69
CA ASP A 77 10.18 -2.21 -11.69
C ASP A 77 10.44 -2.74 -10.28
N GLU A 78 11.29 -2.06 -9.50
CA GLU A 78 11.52 -2.45 -8.11
C GLU A 78 10.25 -2.38 -7.25
N ALA A 79 9.43 -1.34 -7.42
CA ALA A 79 8.15 -1.22 -6.73
C ALA A 79 7.21 -2.38 -7.09
N VAL A 80 7.11 -2.72 -8.38
CA VAL A 80 6.33 -3.86 -8.87
C VAL A 80 6.84 -5.18 -8.26
N VAL A 81 8.16 -5.39 -8.23
CA VAL A 81 8.76 -6.59 -7.62
C VAL A 81 8.39 -6.72 -6.15
N ARG A 82 8.42 -5.64 -5.37
CA ARG A 82 8.03 -5.67 -3.94
C ARG A 82 6.56 -6.03 -3.76
N ILE A 83 5.67 -5.47 -4.58
CA ILE A 83 4.22 -5.78 -4.54
C ILE A 83 3.99 -7.25 -4.91
N LEU A 84 4.54 -7.71 -6.02
CA LEU A 84 4.40 -9.09 -6.48
C LEU A 84 5.00 -10.08 -5.48
N SER A 85 6.13 -9.75 -4.86
CA SER A 85 6.75 -10.60 -3.83
C SER A 85 5.79 -10.90 -2.68
N VAL A 86 5.00 -9.92 -2.23
CA VAL A 86 3.98 -10.15 -1.19
C VAL A 86 2.83 -11.01 -1.71
N ILE A 87 2.35 -10.76 -2.93
CA ILE A 87 1.29 -11.55 -3.58
C ILE A 87 1.69 -13.04 -3.64
N TYR A 88 2.89 -13.34 -4.16
CA TYR A 88 3.39 -14.71 -4.28
C TYR A 88 3.69 -15.34 -2.92
N LYS A 89 4.27 -14.58 -1.98
CA LYS A 89 4.57 -15.09 -0.62
C LYS A 89 3.31 -15.53 0.12
N LEU A 90 2.18 -14.86 -0.11
CA LEU A 90 0.90 -15.19 0.49
C LEU A 90 0.07 -16.18 -0.34
N GLY A 91 0.56 -16.62 -1.51
CA GLY A 91 -0.15 -17.53 -2.41
C GLY A 91 -1.39 -16.92 -3.06
N LEU A 92 -1.49 -15.58 -3.10
CA LEU A 92 -2.63 -14.85 -3.65
C LEU A 92 -2.67 -14.89 -5.18
N ASP A 93 -1.58 -15.32 -5.82
CA ASP A 93 -1.51 -15.61 -7.25
C ASP A 93 -2.37 -16.82 -7.67
N LYS A 94 -2.63 -17.75 -6.73
CA LYS A 94 -3.35 -19.01 -7.03
C LYS A 94 -4.86 -18.89 -6.85
N SER A 95 -5.30 -18.19 -5.80
CA SER A 95 -6.71 -17.93 -5.55
C SER A 95 -6.88 -16.73 -4.63
N SER A 96 -7.59 -15.72 -5.12
CA SER A 96 -7.99 -14.54 -4.33
C SER A 96 -9.42 -14.65 -3.77
N GLY A 97 -10.07 -15.82 -3.87
CA GLY A 97 -11.47 -16.02 -3.47
C GLY A 97 -12.51 -15.25 -4.31
N CYS A 98 -12.05 -14.43 -5.25
CA CYS A 98 -12.82 -13.67 -6.23
C CYS A 98 -11.93 -13.35 -7.44
N LYS A 99 -12.51 -12.90 -8.56
CA LYS A 99 -11.75 -12.47 -9.74
C LYS A 99 -11.80 -10.94 -9.86
N PRO A 100 -10.71 -10.22 -9.57
CA PRO A 100 -10.68 -8.76 -9.74
C PRO A 100 -11.06 -8.32 -11.17
N PRO A 101 -11.73 -7.15 -11.33
CA PRO A 101 -12.20 -6.25 -10.27
C PRO A 101 -13.55 -6.68 -9.64
N LYS A 102 -14.13 -7.80 -10.05
CA LYS A 102 -15.46 -8.27 -9.64
C LYS A 102 -15.43 -8.99 -8.28
N CYS A 103 -14.97 -8.28 -7.26
CA CYS A 103 -14.77 -8.83 -5.91
C CYS A 103 -15.74 -8.27 -4.87
N LEU A 104 -16.56 -7.27 -5.19
CA LEU A 104 -17.43 -6.60 -4.22
C LEU A 104 -18.34 -7.57 -3.46
N GLY A 105 -18.95 -8.53 -4.15
CA GLY A 105 -19.78 -9.55 -3.50
C GLY A 105 -19.01 -10.38 -2.46
N ALA A 106 -17.80 -10.82 -2.80
CA ALA A 106 -16.93 -11.55 -1.87
C ALA A 106 -16.49 -10.67 -0.69
N MET A 107 -16.17 -9.40 -0.94
CA MET A 107 -15.78 -8.44 0.11
C MET A 107 -16.93 -8.11 1.07
N MET A 108 -18.17 -8.13 0.59
CA MET A 108 -19.37 -7.80 1.38
C MET A 108 -19.96 -9.03 2.08
N THR A 109 -19.42 -10.23 1.87
CA THR A 109 -19.86 -11.45 2.57
C THR A 109 -19.58 -11.33 4.06
N SER A 110 -20.60 -11.55 4.89
CA SER A 110 -20.42 -11.59 6.35
C SER A 110 -19.58 -12.80 6.75
N VAL A 111 -18.43 -12.54 7.37
CA VAL A 111 -17.53 -13.54 7.95
C VAL A 111 -17.60 -13.57 9.48
N ARG A 112 -18.70 -13.08 10.06
CA ARG A 112 -18.90 -13.07 11.52
C ARG A 112 -19.09 -14.48 12.07
N SER A 113 -18.48 -14.74 13.22
CA SER A 113 -18.65 -15.97 13.99
C SER A 113 -18.90 -15.65 15.46
N LYS A 114 -19.43 -16.64 16.21
CA LYS A 114 -19.57 -16.55 17.67
C LYS A 114 -18.21 -16.27 18.32
N ASP A 115 -17.16 -16.96 17.89
CA ASP A 115 -15.80 -16.81 18.41
C ASP A 115 -15.24 -15.40 18.21
N HIS A 116 -15.44 -14.79 17.04
CA HIS A 116 -15.05 -13.40 16.78
C HIS A 116 -15.78 -12.42 17.71
N THR A 117 -17.06 -12.66 17.96
CA THR A 117 -17.90 -11.81 18.82
C THR A 117 -17.46 -11.91 20.27
N GLU A 118 -17.19 -13.13 20.76
CA GLU A 118 -16.69 -13.35 22.10
C GLU A 118 -15.28 -12.77 22.31
N LEU A 119 -14.40 -12.88 21.31
CA LEU A 119 -13.07 -12.27 21.35
C LEU A 119 -13.17 -10.75 21.49
N ALA A 120 -14.03 -10.11 20.67
CA ALA A 120 -14.25 -8.67 20.74
C ALA A 120 -14.79 -8.24 22.12
N ALA A 121 -15.76 -8.98 22.68
CA ALA A 121 -16.29 -8.71 24.01
C ALA A 121 -15.24 -8.88 25.11
N ARG A 122 -14.38 -9.91 25.02
CA ARG A 122 -13.27 -10.09 25.96
C ARG A 122 -12.25 -8.96 25.89
N ALA A 123 -11.90 -8.50 24.69
CA ALA A 123 -11.01 -7.36 24.50
C ALA A 123 -11.59 -6.09 25.14
N ALA A 124 -12.86 -5.79 24.90
CA ALA A 124 -13.53 -4.62 25.49
C ALA A 124 -13.51 -4.63 27.03
N ARG A 125 -13.77 -5.79 27.65
CA ARG A 125 -13.76 -5.92 29.12
C ARG A 125 -12.38 -5.81 29.75
N ARG A 126 -11.30 -6.13 29.02
CA ARG A 126 -9.92 -6.06 29.52
C ARG A 126 -9.28 -4.68 29.36
N SER A 127 -9.90 -3.81 28.57
CA SER A 127 -9.41 -2.46 28.27
C SER A 127 -9.99 -1.37 29.18
N ILE A 128 -10.84 -1.76 30.15
CA ILE A 128 -11.35 -0.92 31.24
C ILE A 128 -10.73 -1.38 32.56
#